data_AF-A0A354NZR0-F1
#
_entry.id   AF-A0A354NZR0-F1
#
_cell.length_a   1.000
_cell.length_b   1.000
_cell.length_c   1.000
_cell.angle_alpha   90.00
_cell.angle_beta   90.00
_cell.angle_gamma   90.00
#
_symmetry.space_group_name_H-M   'P 1'
#
loop_
_entity.id
_entity.type
_entity.pdbx_description
1 polymer ?
#
loop_
_entity_poly.entity_id
_entity_poly.type
_entity_poly.pdbx_seq_one_letter_code
_entity_poly.pdbx_strand_id
1 'polypeptide(L)'
;MAEITQEIIDRYKKVTVATVYGGVRRLGYDPSFMREVKAFTPGKTIAGRARTLRFIPPRPDIMAEVHQGADSPEDVAMGSCEPGDILVCDGMG
;
A
#
# COMPACT_ATOMS: atom_id res chain seq x y z
N MET A 1 9.58 16.31 -6.01
CA MET A 1 9.62 14.87 -5.67
C MET A 1 10.07 14.14 -6.92
N ALA A 2 11.00 13.19 -6.83
CA ALA A 2 11.43 12.44 -8.01
C ALA A 2 10.25 11.60 -8.53
N GLU A 3 9.98 11.67 -9.82
CA GLU A 3 8.91 10.91 -10.47
C GLU A 3 9.31 9.43 -10.54
N ILE A 4 8.44 8.53 -10.07
CA ILE A 4 8.65 7.08 -10.21
C ILE A 4 8.14 6.65 -11.58
N THR A 5 9.06 6.36 -12.49
CA THR A 5 8.72 5.90 -13.83
C THR A 5 8.31 4.43 -13.84
N GLN A 6 7.53 4.04 -14.84
CA GLN A 6 7.11 2.64 -15.03
C GLN A 6 8.32 1.70 -15.19
N GLU A 7 9.40 2.17 -15.81
CA GLU A 7 10.64 1.42 -15.97
C GLU A 7 11.26 1.03 -14.62
N ILE A 8 11.27 1.95 -13.65
CA ILE A 8 11.78 1.67 -12.29
C ILE A 8 10.92 0.57 -11.66
N ILE A 9 9.59 0.68 -11.74
CA ILE A 9 8.67 -0.31 -11.19
C ILE A 9 8.90 -1.69 -11.81
N ASP A 10 9.04 -1.76 -13.13
CA ASP A 10 9.23 -3.03 -13.85
C ASP A 10 10.58 -3.68 -13.55
N ARG A 11 11.62 -2.89 -13.25
CA ARG A 11 12.89 -3.40 -12.73
C ARG A 11 12.70 -4.00 -11.34
N TYR A 12 11.98 -3.33 -10.44
CA TYR A 12 11.73 -3.83 -9.09
C TYR A 12 10.87 -5.11 -9.07
N LYS A 13 9.99 -5.33 -10.04
CA LYS A 13 9.25 -6.60 -10.19
C LYS A 13 10.15 -7.83 -10.37
N LYS A 14 11.41 -7.64 -10.79
CA LYS A 14 12.40 -8.71 -11.02
C LYS A 14 13.33 -8.93 -9.81
N VAL A 15 13.21 -8.12 -8.76
CA VAL A 15 14.09 -8.15 -7.58
C VAL A 15 13.34 -8.78 -6.41
N THR A 16 14.03 -9.62 -5.63
CA THR A 16 13.42 -10.23 -4.44
C THR A 16 13.23 -9.21 -3.32
N VAL A 17 12.15 -9.32 -2.55
CA VAL A 17 11.86 -8.44 -1.40
C VAL A 17 13.03 -8.41 -0.40
N ALA A 18 13.71 -9.53 -0.17
CA ALA A 18 14.89 -9.61 0.68
C ALA A 18 16.05 -8.71 0.20
N THR A 19 16.25 -8.62 -1.12
CA THR A 19 17.29 -7.76 -1.72
C THR A 19 16.92 -6.29 -1.58
N VAL A 20 15.64 -5.95 -1.81
CA VAL A 20 15.12 -4.59 -1.60
C VAL A 20 15.29 -4.16 -0.14
N TYR A 21 14.91 -5.02 0.81
CA TYR A 21 15.08 -4.80 2.25
C TYR A 21 16.54 -4.54 2.61
N GLY A 22 17.48 -5.36 2.11
CA GLY A 22 18.91 -5.15 2.32
C GLY A 22 19.41 -3.80 1.79
N GLY A 23 18.88 -3.35 0.65
CA GLY A 23 19.19 -2.05 0.06
C GLY A 23 18.71 -0.87 0.91
N VAL A 24 17.43 -0.86 1.29
CA VAL A 24 16.85 0.24 2.09
C VAL A 24 17.38 0.25 3.53
N ARG A 25 17.69 -0.91 4.11
CA ARG A 25 18.34 -1.02 5.42
C ARG A 25 19.73 -0.37 5.43
N ARG A 26 20.52 -0.54 4.36
CA ARG A 26 21.83 0.15 4.22
C ARG A 26 21.69 1.66 4.13
N LEU A 27 20.53 2.16 3.69
CA LEU A 27 20.19 3.59 3.66
C LEU A 27 19.59 4.09 4.98
N GLY A 28 19.47 3.24 6.01
CA GLY A 28 18.95 3.61 7.33
C GLY A 28 17.43 3.44 7.49
N TYR A 29 16.73 2.84 6.52
CA TYR A 29 15.31 2.54 6.64
C TYR A 29 15.10 1.14 7.21
N ASP A 30 14.96 1.04 8.53
CA ASP A 30 14.66 -0.21 9.24
C ASP A 30 13.78 0.08 10.47
N PRO A 31 12.65 -0.65 10.69
CA PRO A 31 12.08 -1.72 9.86
C PRO A 31 11.21 -1.22 8.69
N SER A 32 11.35 -1.84 7.51
CA SER A 32 10.62 -1.48 6.29
C SER A 32 9.86 -2.66 5.66
N PHE A 33 9.20 -3.47 6.47
CA PHE A 33 8.38 -4.61 6.03
C PHE A 33 7.18 -4.82 6.97
N MET A 34 6.13 -5.45 6.46
CA MET A 34 4.94 -5.80 7.25
C MET A 34 5.11 -7.18 7.89
N ARG A 35 4.83 -7.28 9.19
CA ARG A 35 4.81 -8.55 9.93
C ARG A 35 3.42 -9.17 9.84
N GLU A 36 3.35 -10.50 9.87
CA GLU A 36 2.10 -11.28 9.82
C GLU A 36 1.19 -11.09 8.58
N VAL A 37 1.55 -10.21 7.63
CA VAL A 37 0.85 -10.07 6.36
C VAL A 37 1.26 -11.21 5.42
N LYS A 38 0.29 -12.03 5.01
CA LYS A 38 0.49 -13.20 4.14
C LYS A 38 -0.18 -13.00 2.79
N ALA A 39 0.48 -13.45 1.74
CA ALA A 39 -0.10 -13.42 0.40
C ALA A 39 -1.30 -14.38 0.32
N PHE A 40 -2.45 -13.87 -0.11
CA PHE A 40 -3.61 -14.71 -0.41
C PHE A 40 -3.41 -15.56 -1.68
N THR A 41 -2.57 -15.08 -2.60
CA THR A 41 -2.20 -15.78 -3.84
C THR A 41 -0.70 -16.10 -3.82
N PRO A 42 -0.30 -17.30 -3.34
CA PRO A 42 1.10 -17.69 -3.24
C PRO A 42 1.83 -17.66 -4.59
N GLY A 43 3.13 -17.33 -4.57
CA GLY A 43 3.99 -17.31 -5.76
C GLY A 43 3.79 -16.08 -6.67
N LYS A 44 2.87 -15.17 -6.35
CA LYS A 44 2.72 -13.89 -7.05
C LYS A 44 3.45 -12.78 -6.29
N THR A 45 4.03 -11.86 -7.04
CA THR A 45 4.73 -10.68 -6.53
C THR A 45 4.17 -9.43 -7.20
N ILE A 46 4.08 -8.35 -6.42
CA ILE A 46 3.62 -7.04 -6.90
C ILE A 46 4.65 -5.97 -6.55
N ALA A 47 4.77 -4.96 -7.41
CA ALA A 47 5.53 -3.74 -7.18
C ALA A 47 4.84 -2.61 -7.94
N GLY A 48 4.71 -1.45 -7.30
CA GLY A 48 3.91 -0.34 -7.79
C GLY A 48 3.90 0.80 -6.77
N ARG A 49 3.29 1.92 -7.14
CA ARG A 49 3.14 3.07 -6.25
C ARG A 49 2.07 2.76 -5.20
N ALA A 50 2.33 3.09 -3.94
CA ALA A 50 1.37 2.88 -2.87
C ALA A 50 0.28 3.95 -2.88
N ARG A 51 -0.99 3.52 -2.81
CA ARG A 51 -2.13 4.33 -2.38
C ARG A 51 -2.51 3.87 -0.98
N THR A 52 -2.52 4.79 -0.02
CA THR A 52 -2.64 4.41 1.39
C THR A 52 -4.02 4.73 1.92
N LEU A 53 -4.62 3.75 2.60
CA LEU A 53 -5.85 3.90 3.37
C LEU A 53 -5.56 3.56 4.82
N ARG A 54 -6.11 4.32 5.77
CA ARG A 54 -5.97 4.05 7.19
C ARG A 54 -7.34 3.99 7.84
N PHE A 55 -7.61 2.84 8.45
CA PHE A 55 -8.78 2.65 9.28
C PHE A 55 -8.52 3.20 10.68
N ILE A 56 -9.59 3.70 11.29
CA ILE A 56 -9.63 4.11 12.69
C ILE A 56 -10.80 3.38 13.37
N PRO A 57 -10.84 3.29 14.71
CA PRO A 57 -11.95 2.65 15.39
C PRO A 57 -13.27 3.33 15.00
N PRO A 58 -14.39 2.58 14.94
CA PRO A 58 -15.69 3.15 14.64
C PRO A 58 -16.00 4.33 15.56
N ARG A 59 -16.42 5.43 14.95
CA ARG A 59 -16.76 6.67 15.63
C ARG A 59 -18.25 6.96 15.46
N PRO A 60 -19.12 6.55 16.42
CA PRO A 60 -20.56 6.74 16.35
C PRO A 60 -20.99 8.19 16.10
N ASP A 61 -20.19 9.15 16.57
CA ASP A 61 -20.42 10.58 16.43
C ASP A 61 -20.37 11.09 14.98
N ILE A 62 -19.60 10.44 14.10
CA ILE A 62 -19.42 10.87 12.71
C ILE A 62 -19.74 9.77 11.68
N MET A 63 -20.29 8.62 12.09
CA MET A 63 -20.51 7.49 11.17
C MET A 63 -21.39 7.86 9.98
N ALA A 64 -22.45 8.65 10.21
CA ALA A 64 -23.35 9.10 9.15
C ALA A 64 -22.67 10.04 8.14
N GLU A 65 -21.63 10.77 8.58
CA GLU A 65 -20.85 11.67 7.73
C GLU A 65 -19.75 10.92 6.96
N VAL A 66 -19.31 9.76 7.46
CA VAL A 66 -18.23 8.97 6.84
C VAL A 66 -18.77 7.92 5.86
N HIS A 67 -19.92 7.32 6.15
CA HIS A 67 -20.50 6.24 5.34
C HIS A 67 -21.40 6.81 4.23
N GLN A 68 -20.83 7.60 3.34
CA GLN A 68 -21.55 8.29 2.26
C GLN A 68 -21.66 7.48 0.95
N GLY A 69 -21.52 6.15 1.01
CA GLY A 69 -21.49 5.31 -0.19
C GLY A 69 -20.25 5.63 -1.03
N ALA A 70 -20.45 6.08 -2.27
CA ALA A 70 -19.36 6.35 -3.23
C ALA A 70 -18.36 7.42 -2.77
N ASP A 71 -18.75 8.30 -1.84
CA ASP A 71 -17.89 9.32 -1.25
C ASP A 71 -17.22 8.85 0.05
N SER A 72 -17.37 7.57 0.41
CA SER A 72 -16.69 6.97 1.56
C SER A 72 -15.16 7.01 1.37
N PRO A 73 -14.36 7.15 2.45
CA PRO A 73 -12.91 7.12 2.36
C PRO A 73 -12.35 5.88 1.64
N GLU A 74 -13.03 4.75 1.77
CA GLU A 74 -12.70 3.49 1.12
C GLU A 74 -12.90 3.57 -0.40
N ASP A 75 -14.07 4.03 -0.86
CA ASP A 75 -14.38 4.17 -2.28
C ASP A 75 -13.53 5.24 -2.94
N VAL A 76 -13.26 6.35 -2.25
CA VAL A 76 -12.34 7.39 -2.72
C VAL A 76 -10.91 6.84 -2.84
N ALA A 77 -10.43 6.09 -1.85
CA ALA A 77 -9.09 5.49 -1.91
C ALA A 77 -8.97 4.48 -3.06
N MET A 78 -9.95 3.59 -3.22
CA MET A 78 -10.00 2.63 -4.32
C MET A 78 -10.12 3.33 -5.68
N GLY A 79 -11.01 4.30 -5.82
CA GLY A 79 -11.23 5.07 -7.04
C GLY A 79 -10.05 5.96 -7.44
N SER A 80 -9.21 6.36 -6.48
CA SER A 80 -7.98 7.10 -6.75
C SER A 80 -6.81 6.25 -7.30
N CYS A 81 -6.97 4.93 -7.32
CA CYS A 81 -5.94 4.03 -7.83
C CYS A 81 -5.87 4.10 -9.36
N GLU A 82 -4.67 4.30 -9.88
CA GLU A 82 -4.38 4.18 -11.30
C GLU A 82 -3.86 2.77 -11.63
N PRO A 83 -3.90 2.33 -12.91
CA PRO A 83 -3.35 1.04 -13.29
C PRO A 83 -1.90 0.85 -12.82
N GLY A 84 -1.66 -0.19 -12.02
CA GLY A 84 -0.34 -0.50 -11.44
C GLY A 84 -0.10 0.08 -10.04
N ASP A 85 -1.02 0.88 -9.51
CA ASP A 85 -1.01 1.25 -8.09
C ASP A 85 -1.30 0.04 -7.19
N ILE A 86 -0.80 0.11 -5.97
CA ILE A 86 -1.02 -0.88 -4.91
C ILE A 86 -1.73 -0.18 -3.76
N LEU A 87 -2.96 -0.62 -3.46
CA LEU A 87 -3.66 -0.17 -2.26
C LEU A 87 -3.03 -0.81 -1.01
N VAL A 88 -2.59 0.02 -0.07
CA VAL A 88 -1.98 -0.37 1.20
C VAL A 88 -2.87 0.13 2.32
N CYS A 89 -3.50 -0.81 3.03
CA CYS A 89 -4.44 -0.51 4.11
C CYS A 89 -3.81 -0.77 5.48
N ASP A 90 -3.80 0.24 6.34
CA ASP A 90 -3.60 0.07 7.78
C ASP A 90 -4.94 -0.23 8.44
N GLY A 91 -5.18 -1.51 8.73
CA GLY A 91 -6.39 -2.02 9.40
C GLY A 91 -6.33 -1.99 10.93
N MET A 92 -5.30 -1.38 11.53
CA MET A 92 -5.04 -1.37 12.97
C MET A 92 -4.54 -2.69 13.61
N GLY A 93 -4.07 -3.65 12.81
CA GLY A 93 -3.46 -4.91 13.27
C GLY A 93 -4.45 -6.04 13.42
#